data_AF-A0A317ING7-F1
#
_entry.id   AF-A0A317ING7-F1
#
_cell.length_a   1.000
_cell.length_b   1.000
_cell.length_c   1.000
_cell.angle_alpha   90.00
_cell.angle_beta   90.00
_cell.angle_gamma   90.00
#
_symmetry.space_group_name_H-M   'P 1'
#
loop_
_entity.id
_entity.type
_entity.pdbx_description
1 polymer ?
#
loop_
_entity_poly.entity_id
_entity_poly.type
_entity_poly.pdbx_seq_one_letter_code
_entity_poly.pdbx_strand_id
1 'polypeptide(L)'
;MDAPNSLTVLDRDQLRDITMDDDSLMREILSVLVDDTRRQMELLDSAIRDQDVTRCMRLAHYSKGACANVGANSAAAILKDIESKASNREFHACEAALGRLGQEMELLRSAAIAL
;
A
#
# COMPACT_ATOMS: atom_id res chain seq x y z
N MET A 1 -8.86 26.99 2.96
CA MET A 1 -7.40 27.09 3.12
C MET A 1 -7.04 25.78 3.77
N ASP A 2 -6.77 24.75 2.97
CA ASP A 2 -6.68 23.38 3.49
C ASP A 2 -5.53 22.68 2.79
N ALA A 3 -4.37 22.72 3.44
CA ALA A 3 -3.31 21.74 3.28
C ALA A 3 -2.89 21.35 4.71
N PRO A 4 -2.62 20.06 4.98
CA PRO A 4 -1.85 19.19 4.10
C PRO A 4 -2.56 17.88 3.74
N ASN A 5 -2.14 17.34 2.59
CA ASN A 5 -2.44 16.00 2.12
C ASN A 5 -1.75 14.95 3.01
N SER A 6 -2.19 14.85 4.27
CA SER A 6 -1.86 13.76 5.18
C SER A 6 -2.84 12.62 4.90
N LEU A 7 -2.51 11.78 3.93
CA LEU A 7 -3.28 10.58 3.68
C LEU A 7 -3.30 9.75 4.97
N THR A 8 -4.49 9.33 5.38
CA THR A 8 -4.66 8.51 6.57
C THR A 8 -4.07 7.11 6.32
N VAL A 9 -3.47 6.54 7.37
CA VAL A 9 -2.96 5.15 7.36
C VAL A 9 -4.10 4.18 7.06
N LEU A 10 -5.26 4.42 7.66
CA LEU A 10 -6.47 3.63 7.48
C LEU A 10 -7.71 4.54 7.56
N ASP A 11 -8.52 4.52 6.51
CA ASP A 11 -9.89 5.01 6.52
C ASP A 11 -10.80 3.93 7.12
N ARG A 12 -11.18 4.14 8.38
CA ARG A 12 -12.01 3.18 9.13
C ARG A 12 -13.45 3.15 8.63
N ASP A 13 -13.99 4.26 8.14
CA ASP A 13 -15.37 4.29 7.67
C ASP A 13 -15.50 3.50 6.36
N GLN A 14 -14.54 3.66 5.44
CA GLN A 14 -14.47 2.83 4.24
C GLN A 14 -14.31 1.34 4.58
N LEU A 15 -13.44 1.01 5.53
CA LEU A 15 -13.26 -0.38 5.97
C LEU A 15 -14.57 -0.95 6.54
N ARG A 16 -15.29 -0.19 7.36
CA ARG A 16 -16.60 -0.58 7.91
C ARG A 16 -17.64 -0.79 6.81
N ASP A 17 -17.67 0.10 5.80
CA ASP A 17 -18.60 -0.02 4.69
C ASP A 17 -18.40 -1.32 3.89
N ILE A 18 -17.15 -1.68 3.56
CA ILE A 18 -16.87 -2.91 2.78
C ILE A 18 -17.04 -4.20 3.60
N THR A 19 -17.04 -4.09 4.93
CA THR A 19 -17.17 -5.22 5.86
C THR A 19 -18.55 -5.31 6.52
N MET A 20 -19.47 -4.39 6.17
CA MET A 20 -20.79 -4.29 6.78
C MET A 20 -20.75 -4.13 8.32
N ASP A 21 -19.78 -3.35 8.81
CA ASP A 21 -19.55 -3.06 10.24
C ASP A 21 -19.19 -4.31 11.09
N ASP A 22 -18.69 -5.38 10.45
CA ASP A 22 -18.24 -6.59 11.15
C ASP A 22 -16.75 -6.49 11.56
N ASP A 23 -16.52 -6.22 12.85
CA ASP A 23 -15.17 -6.09 13.42
C ASP A 23 -14.25 -7.30 13.17
N SER A 24 -14.81 -8.53 13.11
CA SER A 24 -14.00 -9.73 12.86
C SER A 24 -13.53 -9.76 11.41
N LEU A 25 -14.43 -9.45 10.48
CA LEU A 25 -14.13 -9.35 9.06
C LEU A 25 -13.16 -8.18 8.77
N MET A 26 -13.31 -7.06 9.46
CA MET A 26 -12.39 -5.92 9.35
C MET A 26 -10.95 -6.32 9.69
N ARG A 27 -10.75 -7.03 10.81
CA ARG A 27 -9.44 -7.53 11.23
C ARG A 27 -8.88 -8.55 10.25
N GLU A 28 -9.71 -9.47 9.76
CA GLU A 28 -9.31 -10.49 8.79
C GLU A 28 -8.85 -9.85 7.47
N ILE A 29 -9.65 -8.95 6.89
CA ILE A 29 -9.31 -8.26 5.65
C ILE A 29 -8.02 -7.45 5.78
N LEU A 30 -7.84 -6.72 6.89
CA LEU A 30 -6.59 -5.99 7.12
C LEU A 30 -5.39 -6.92 7.27
N SER A 31 -5.52 -8.03 7.99
CA SER A 31 -4.43 -9.00 8.12
C SER A 31 -4.03 -9.57 6.77
N VAL A 32 -5.01 -10.00 5.96
CA VAL A 32 -4.78 -10.53 4.61
C VAL A 32 -4.13 -9.46 3.71
N LEU A 33 -4.62 -8.22 3.77
CA LEU A 33 -4.06 -7.11 3.00
C LEU A 33 -2.59 -6.85 3.37
N VAL A 34 -2.27 -6.83 4.67
CA VAL A 34 -0.90 -6.61 5.15
C VAL A 34 0.03 -7.71 4.66
N ASP A 35 -0.36 -8.97 4.83
CA ASP A 35 0.45 -10.12 4.43
C ASP A 35 0.62 -10.20 2.91
N ASP A 36 -0.44 -9.92 2.15
CA ASP A 36 -0.34 -9.88 0.69
C ASP A 36 0.57 -8.76 0.21
N THR A 37 0.39 -7.54 0.74
CA THR A 37 1.20 -6.39 0.33
C THR A 37 2.68 -6.60 0.66
N ARG A 38 3.02 -7.19 1.82
CA ARG A 38 4.41 -7.54 2.16
C ARG A 38 5.02 -8.54 1.18
N ARG A 39 4.27 -9.56 0.75
CA ARG A 39 4.73 -10.49 -0.30
C ARG A 39 4.94 -9.78 -1.63
N GLN A 40 4.03 -8.87 -2.01
CA GLN A 40 4.19 -8.07 -3.24
C GLN A 40 5.40 -7.13 -3.16
N MET A 41 5.72 -6.60 -1.98
CA MET A 41 6.91 -5.76 -1.78
C MET A 41 8.21 -6.51 -2.06
N GLU A 42 8.33 -7.79 -1.70
CA GLU A 42 9.51 -8.61 -2.03
C GLU A 42 9.66 -8.80 -3.54
N LEU A 43 8.54 -9.02 -4.24
CA LEU A 43 8.53 -9.12 -5.70
C LEU A 43 8.86 -7.78 -6.37
N LEU A 44 8.37 -6.69 -5.79
CA LEU A 44 8.60 -5.33 -6.27
C LEU A 44 10.07 -4.93 -6.08
N ASP A 45 10.68 -5.28 -4.95
CA ASP A 45 12.10 -5.12 -4.68
C ASP A 45 12.96 -5.84 -5.73
N SER A 46 12.66 -7.12 -6.02
CA SER A 46 13.33 -7.86 -7.09
C SER A 46 13.16 -7.17 -8.45
N ALA A 47 11.95 -6.73 -8.79
CA ALA A 47 11.71 -6.05 -10.06
C ALA A 47 12.46 -4.71 -10.18
N ILE A 48 12.63 -3.99 -9.07
CA ILE A 48 13.39 -2.73 -9.01
C ILE A 48 14.87 -3.00 -9.26
N ARG A 49 15.45 -4.02 -8.61
CA ARG A 49 16.85 -4.43 -8.80
C ARG A 49 17.12 -4.90 -10.23
N ASP A 50 16.16 -5.61 -10.82
CA ASP A 50 16.22 -6.07 -12.22
C ASP A 50 15.94 -4.93 -13.23
N GLN A 51 15.59 -3.74 -12.75
CA GLN A 51 15.20 -2.58 -13.55
C GLN A 51 14.04 -2.88 -14.53
N ASP A 52 13.13 -3.79 -14.16
CA ASP A 52 11.99 -4.21 -14.96
C ASP A 52 10.81 -3.24 -14.74
N VAL A 53 10.72 -2.23 -15.60
CA VAL A 53 9.67 -1.20 -15.59
C VAL A 53 8.27 -1.83 -15.57
N THR A 54 8.02 -2.78 -16.46
CA THR A 54 6.69 -3.38 -16.65
C THR A 54 6.27 -4.14 -15.40
N ARG A 55 7.19 -4.93 -14.82
CA ARG A 55 6.92 -5.70 -13.62
C ARG A 55 6.74 -4.79 -12.40
N CYS A 56 7.56 -3.76 -12.24
CA CYS A 56 7.41 -2.76 -11.18
C CYS A 56 6.01 -2.11 -11.23
N MET A 57 5.63 -1.58 -12.40
CA MET A 57 4.34 -0.93 -12.58
C MET A 57 3.18 -1.87 -12.29
N ARG A 58 3.21 -3.11 -12.80
CA ARG A 58 2.13 -4.08 -12.61
C ARG A 58 1.95 -4.47 -11.14
N LEU A 59 3.05 -4.76 -10.43
CA LEU A 59 3.01 -5.12 -9.01
C LEU A 59 2.50 -3.95 -8.17
N ALA A 60 3.02 -2.74 -8.40
CA ALA A 60 2.58 -1.55 -7.70
C ALA A 60 1.10 -1.23 -7.97
N HIS A 61 0.63 -1.40 -9.21
CA HIS A 61 -0.77 -1.21 -9.60
C HIS A 61 -1.73 -2.12 -8.86
N TYR A 62 -1.41 -3.41 -8.83
CA TYR A 62 -2.22 -4.43 -8.18
C TYR A 62 -2.34 -4.13 -6.68
N SER A 63 -1.21 -3.94 -5.99
CA SER A 63 -1.21 -3.63 -4.55
C SER A 63 -1.91 -2.31 -4.25
N LYS A 64 -1.77 -1.30 -5.11
CA LYS A 64 -2.45 -0.01 -4.95
C LYS A 64 -3.96 -0.20 -4.91
N GLY A 65 -4.51 -0.99 -5.83
CA GLY A 65 -5.95 -1.28 -5.88
C GLY A 65 -6.43 -1.96 -4.61
N ALA A 66 -5.70 -2.97 -4.13
CA ALA A 66 -6.01 -3.66 -2.88
C ALA A 66 -6.00 -2.70 -1.67
N CYS A 67 -4.96 -1.87 -1.54
CA CYS A 67 -4.85 -0.89 -0.46
C CYS A 67 -5.98 0.15 -0.52
N ALA A 68 -6.24 0.72 -1.71
CA ALA A 68 -7.27 1.73 -1.90
C ALA A 68 -8.68 1.20 -1.63
N ASN A 69 -8.96 -0.07 -1.96
CA ASN A 69 -10.27 -0.68 -1.74
C ASN A 69 -10.61 -0.80 -0.25
N VAL A 70 -9.61 -1.02 0.60
CA VAL A 70 -9.74 -1.27 2.05
C VAL A 70 -9.57 0.01 2.87
N GLY A 71 -9.25 1.14 2.23
CA GLY A 71 -9.02 2.43 2.91
C GLY A 71 -7.59 2.66 3.40
N ALA A 72 -6.62 1.83 2.99
CA ALA A 72 -5.20 2.05 3.27
C ALA A 72 -4.59 3.11 2.31
N ASN A 73 -5.12 4.33 2.41
CA ASN A 73 -4.94 5.37 1.40
C ASN A 73 -3.50 5.90 1.30
N SER A 74 -2.78 6.00 2.42
CA SER A 74 -1.36 6.34 2.41
C SER A 74 -0.52 5.31 1.64
N ALA A 75 -0.72 4.01 1.91
CA ALA A 75 -0.04 2.93 1.20
C ALA A 75 -0.36 2.94 -0.30
N ALA A 76 -1.63 3.14 -0.66
CA ALA A 76 -2.06 3.24 -2.06
C ALA A 76 -1.37 4.40 -2.80
N ALA A 77 -1.17 5.55 -2.14
CA ALA A 77 -0.46 6.68 -2.75
C ALA A 77 1.04 6.43 -2.91
N ILE A 78 1.69 5.76 -1.95
CA ILE A 78 3.09 5.35 -2.09
C ILE A 78 3.24 4.38 -3.27
N LEU A 79 2.31 3.44 -3.45
CA LEU A 79 2.32 2.50 -4.57
C LEU A 79 2.12 3.22 -5.91
N LYS A 80 1.24 4.23 -5.97
CA LYS A 80 1.09 5.10 -7.15
C LYS A 80 2.39 5.87 -7.46
N ASP A 81 3.10 6.33 -6.44
CA ASP A 81 4.40 6.99 -6.59
C ASP A 81 5.46 6.02 -7.13
N ILE A 82 5.46 4.75 -6.70
CA ILE A 82 6.33 3.71 -7.28
C ILE A 82 5.98 3.44 -8.75
N GLU A 83 4.69 3.33 -9.12
CA GLU A 83 4.28 3.18 -10.52
C GLU A 83 4.86 4.32 -11.39
N SER A 84 4.73 5.56 -10.91
CA SER A 84 5.18 6.76 -11.64
C SER A 84 6.70 6.83 -11.76
N LYS A 85 7.44 6.43 -10.73
CA LYS A 85 8.92 6.43 -10.78
C LYS A 85 9.45 5.30 -11.65
N ALA A 86 8.80 4.14 -11.60
CA ALA A 86 9.15 3.01 -12.44
C ALA A 86 8.96 3.35 -13.93
N SER A 87 7.86 4.01 -14.31
CA SER A 87 7.64 4.43 -15.71
C SER A 87 8.70 5.43 -16.20
N ASN A 88 9.22 6.27 -15.30
CA ASN A 88 10.32 7.19 -15.57
C ASN A 88 11.72 6.55 -15.46
N ARG A 89 11.82 5.25 -15.13
CA ARG A 89 13.08 4.51 -14.90
C ARG A 89 13.92 5.04 -13.73
N GLU A 90 13.27 5.65 -12.74
CA GLU A 90 13.90 6.23 -11.54
C GLU A 90 14.03 5.18 -10.43
N PHE A 91 14.72 4.07 -10.69
CA PHE A 91 14.74 2.89 -9.79
C PHE A 91 15.26 3.17 -8.39
N HIS A 92 16.28 4.01 -8.22
CA HIS A 92 16.73 4.45 -6.90
C HIS A 92 15.62 5.19 -6.12
N ALA A 93 14.77 5.95 -6.81
CA ALA A 93 13.64 6.61 -6.17
C ALA A 93 12.51 5.61 -5.83
N CYS A 94 12.38 4.51 -6.60
CA CYS A 94 11.51 3.40 -6.26
C CYS A 94 11.95 2.68 -4.99
N GLU A 95 13.26 2.44 -4.80
CA GLU A 95 13.80 1.83 -3.56
C GLU A 95 13.45 2.67 -2.33
N ALA A 96 13.65 3.98 -2.41
CA ALA A 96 13.28 4.89 -1.33
C ALA A 96 11.77 4.88 -1.04
N ALA A 97 10.93 4.82 -2.09
CA ALA A 97 9.49 4.72 -1.93
C ALA A 97 9.05 3.36 -1.36
N LEU A 98 9.71 2.26 -1.74
CA LEU A 98 9.47 0.93 -1.19
C LEU A 98 9.81 0.86 0.31
N GLY A 99 10.89 1.52 0.73
CA GLY A 99 11.22 1.67 2.15
C GLY A 99 10.12 2.39 2.94
N ARG A 100 9.54 3.46 2.38
CA ARG A 100 8.39 4.15 2.99
C ARG A 100 7.14 3.26 3.05
N LEU A 101 6.87 2.49 1.99
CA LEU A 101 5.77 1.54 1.98
C LEU A 101 5.90 0.52 3.12
N GLY A 102 7.12 0.03 3.40
CA GLY A 102 7.36 -0.88 4.52
C GLY A 102 7.03 -0.27 5.89
N GLN A 103 7.34 1.01 6.10
CA GLN A 103 6.94 1.72 7.33
C GLN A 103 5.42 1.85 7.42
N GLU A 104 4.78 2.20 6.30
CA GLU A 104 3.32 2.33 6.22
C GLU A 104 2.61 1.01 6.54
N MET A 105 3.17 -0.13 6.09
CA MET A 105 2.60 -1.44 6.38
C MET A 105 2.66 -1.81 7.87
N GLU A 106 3.69 -1.37 8.59
CA GLU A 106 3.78 -1.59 10.04
C GLU A 106 2.77 -0.71 10.81
N LEU A 107 2.56 0.52 10.35
CA LEU A 107 1.51 1.40 10.89
C LEU A 107 0.12 0.80 10.67
N LEU A 108 -0.15 0.29 9.46
CA LEU A 108 -1.41 -0.35 9.14
C LEU A 108 -1.65 -1.60 9.98
N ARG A 109 -0.60 -2.43 10.17
CA ARG A 109 -0.65 -3.60 11.05
C ARG A 109 -0.99 -3.22 12.49
N SER A 110 -0.37 -2.15 13.00
CA SER A 110 -0.65 -1.63 14.34
C SER A 110 -2.09 -1.12 14.46
N ALA A 111 -2.61 -0.45 13.43
CA ALA A 111 -3.99 0.00 13.38
C ALA A 111 -5.00 -1.16 13.41
N ALA A 112 -4.69 -2.29 12.75
CA ALA A 112 -5.53 -3.49 12.74
C ALA A 112 -5.66 -4.15 14.13
N ILE A 113 -4.60 -4.11 14.94
CA ILE A 113 -4.62 -4.61 16.33
C ILE A 113 -5.50 -3.72 17.22
N ALA A 114 -5.58 -2.42 16.90
CA ALA A 114 -6.37 -1.41 17.61
C ALA A 114 -7.78 -1.19 17.01
N LEU A 115 -8.25 -2.10 16.16
CA LEU A 115 -9.69 -2.27 15.91
C LEU A 115 -10.34 -2.94 17.11
#